data_AF-A0A832F2R3-F1
#
_entry.id   AF-A0A832F2R3-F1
#
_cell.length_a   1.000
_cell.length_b   1.000
_cell.length_c   1.000
_cell.angle_alpha   90.00
_cell.angle_beta   90.00
_cell.angle_gamma   90.00
#
_symmetry.space_group_name_H-M   'P 1'
#
loop_
_entity.id
_entity.type
_entity.pdbx_description
1 polymer ?
#
loop_
_entity_poly.entity_id
_entity_poly.type
_entity_poly.pdbx_seq_one_letter_code
_entity_poly.pdbx_strand_id
1 'polypeptide(L)'
;MRNIRRTAGISLIEVMVVMVLLLIGIFSVVRLFPPGFLINKESEAATLAARLAQQEVDRFSNNSASLMSAVVPILPVPANNTYGYAFRVDTDATPDDLSVGQPGLPGVDPYYYSDVNKIRRIIGEFVRIPIPTPIAAGKGSVYLLSSGPVYNVPWDGQTESIFVHGAPMFRSIQDVNDPYGPHLFRPQQYAIDYDDAQVAFFPQPYDRQFLATYSYYDANNIVQTIVDEVITIPAGFIGWVPFTGNNGRPLVPGSETISRKFIRVTPDPNTGRYAWSPDDPYQYDVLSANDGTFANVGVLVFNPLGHNFNESTPGG
;
A
#
# COMPACT_ATOMS: atom_id res chain seq x y z
N MET A 1 57.34 20.53 -84.12
CA MET A 1 56.07 20.45 -83.37
C MET A 1 56.38 19.95 -81.96
N ARG A 2 56.32 20.80 -80.94
CA ARG A 2 56.65 20.42 -79.55
C ARG A 2 55.36 20.50 -78.73
N ASN A 3 54.75 19.33 -78.49
CA ASN A 3 53.58 19.21 -77.62
C ASN A 3 54.01 19.45 -76.18
N ILE A 4 53.73 20.66 -75.68
CA ILE A 4 53.87 21.00 -74.27
C ILE A 4 52.69 20.34 -73.55
N ARG A 5 52.93 19.23 -72.86
CA ARG A 5 52.00 18.68 -71.87
C ARG A 5 51.87 19.72 -70.75
N ARG A 6 50.71 20.36 -70.64
CA ARG A 6 50.35 21.16 -69.46
C ARG A 6 50.16 20.20 -68.29
N THR A 7 51.16 20.06 -67.45
CA THR A 7 50.98 19.59 -66.07
C THR A 7 50.22 20.69 -65.34
N ALA A 8 48.92 20.46 -65.08
CA ALA A 8 48.15 21.30 -64.18
C ALA A 8 48.80 21.18 -62.79
N GLY A 9 49.48 22.24 -62.35
CA GLY A 9 50.11 22.29 -61.03
C GLY A 9 49.02 22.33 -59.98
N ILE A 10 49.05 21.36 -59.07
CA ILE A 10 48.20 21.32 -57.87
C ILE A 10 48.48 22.60 -57.09
N SER A 11 47.49 23.49 -57.03
CA SER A 11 47.58 24.76 -56.34
C SER A 11 47.42 24.56 -54.83
N LEU A 12 48.19 25.28 -54.00
CA LEU A 12 48.04 25.27 -52.54
C LEU A 12 46.60 25.62 -52.11
N ILE A 13 45.94 26.48 -52.88
CA ILE A 13 44.53 26.85 -52.69
C ILE A 13 43.60 25.66 -52.91
N GLU A 14 43.89 24.80 -53.89
CA GLU A 14 43.08 23.62 -54.21
C GLU A 14 43.18 22.59 -53.07
N VAL A 15 44.39 22.39 -52.53
CA VAL A 15 44.60 21.54 -51.35
C VAL A 15 43.90 22.10 -50.11
N MET A 16 43.95 23.42 -49.87
CA MET A 16 43.24 24.05 -48.75
C MET A 16 41.72 23.91 -48.86
N VAL A 17 41.15 24.11 -50.04
CA VAL A 17 39.71 23.96 -50.26
C VAL A 17 39.28 22.52 -50.02
N VAL A 18 40.05 21.54 -50.51
CA VAL A 18 39.78 20.12 -50.24
C VAL A 18 39.87 19.81 -48.75
N MET A 19 40.83 20.37 -48.02
CA MET A 19 40.96 20.16 -46.58
C MET A 19 39.79 20.75 -45.78
N VAL A 20 39.29 21.92 -46.18
CA VAL A 20 38.10 22.56 -45.56
C VAL A 20 36.84 21.76 -45.85
N LEU A 21 36.64 21.28 -47.08
CA LEU A 21 35.51 20.42 -47.43
C LEU A 21 35.55 19.09 -46.68
N LEU A 22 36.73 18.50 -46.52
CA LEU A 22 36.94 17.29 -45.71
C LEU A 22 36.56 17.54 -44.25
N LEU A 23 37.00 18.67 -43.67
CA LEU A 23 36.65 19.05 -42.30
C LEU A 23 35.14 19.24 -42.13
N ILE A 24 34.47 19.93 -43.05
CA ILE A 24 33.01 20.11 -43.02
C ILE A 24 32.31 18.74 -43.12
N GLY A 25 32.80 17.83 -43.97
CA GLY A 25 32.28 16.47 -44.09
C GLY A 25 32.40 15.68 -42.78
N ILE A 26 33.59 15.68 -42.16
CA ILE A 26 33.84 15.01 -40.88
C ILE A 26 32.99 15.61 -39.76
N PHE A 27 32.90 16.95 -39.66
CA PHE A 27 32.07 17.62 -38.65
C PHE A 27 30.57 17.32 -38.84
N SER A 28 30.09 17.23 -40.08
CA SER A 28 28.69 16.89 -40.37
C SER A 28 28.35 15.48 -39.92
N VAL A 29 29.25 14.52 -40.18
CA VAL A 29 29.17 13.13 -39.72
C VAL A 29 29.17 13.12 -38.18
N VAL A 30 30.19 13.69 -37.53
CA VAL A 30 30.32 13.71 -36.05
C VAL A 30 29.13 14.38 -35.35
N ARG A 31 28.41 15.30 -36.00
CA ARG A 31 27.20 15.93 -35.43
C ARG A 31 25.95 15.05 -35.54
N LEU A 32 25.91 14.12 -36.50
CA LEU A 32 24.76 13.25 -36.76
C LEU A 32 24.78 11.95 -35.94
N PHE A 33 25.97 11.46 -35.58
CA PHE A 33 26.12 10.23 -34.80
C PHE A 33 25.67 10.32 -33.32
N PRO A 34 25.95 11.40 -32.55
CA PRO A 34 25.54 11.48 -31.14
C PRO A 34 24.02 11.42 -30.92
N PRO A 35 23.18 12.10 -31.72
CA PRO A 35 21.72 11.95 -31.62
C PRO A 35 21.21 10.54 -31.96
N GLY A 36 21.81 9.87 -32.95
CA GLY A 36 21.40 8.51 -33.36
C GLY A 36 21.58 7.46 -32.26
N PHE A 37 22.60 7.61 -31.40
CA PHE A 37 22.80 6.72 -30.26
C PHE A 37 21.77 6.92 -29.14
N LEU A 38 21.23 8.13 -28.97
CA LEU A 38 20.20 8.41 -27.96
C LEU A 38 18.87 7.73 -28.33
N ILE A 39 18.49 7.78 -29.62
CA ILE A 39 17.26 7.14 -30.12
C ILE A 39 17.30 5.62 -29.92
N ASN A 40 18.45 4.99 -30.15
CA ASN A 40 18.60 3.56 -29.91
C ASN A 40 18.46 3.19 -28.42
N LYS A 41 19.03 4.00 -27.51
CA LYS A 41 18.87 3.79 -26.07
C LYS A 41 17.43 3.99 -25.60
N GLU A 42 16.74 4.99 -26.12
CA GLU A 42 15.34 5.24 -25.81
C GLU A 42 14.45 4.09 -26.32
N SER A 43 14.69 3.61 -27.54
CA SER A 43 13.97 2.46 -28.10
C SER A 43 14.24 1.17 -27.32
N GLU A 44 15.47 0.95 -26.87
CA GLU A 44 15.83 -0.16 -25.99
C GLU A 44 15.10 -0.07 -24.64
N ALA A 45 15.13 1.11 -24.00
CA ALA A 45 14.45 1.36 -22.73
C ALA A 45 12.93 1.16 -22.85
N ALA A 46 12.32 1.68 -23.92
CA ALA A 46 10.89 1.51 -24.19
C ALA A 46 10.52 0.03 -24.42
N THR A 47 11.35 -0.71 -25.16
CA THR A 47 11.15 -2.15 -25.39
C THR A 47 11.27 -2.94 -24.10
N LEU A 48 12.26 -2.63 -23.26
CA LEU A 48 12.45 -3.27 -21.96
C LEU A 48 11.26 -2.96 -21.04
N ALA A 49 10.84 -1.70 -20.96
CA ALA A 49 9.69 -1.27 -20.16
C ALA A 49 8.40 -1.99 -20.61
N ALA A 50 8.16 -2.10 -21.91
CA ALA A 50 7.00 -2.82 -22.44
C ALA A 50 7.00 -4.31 -22.07
N ARG A 51 8.17 -4.97 -22.10
CA ARG A 51 8.31 -6.38 -21.69
C ARG A 51 8.06 -6.56 -20.20
N LEU A 52 8.60 -5.67 -19.36
CA LEU A 52 8.37 -5.71 -17.92
C LEU A 52 6.89 -5.44 -17.58
N ALA A 53 6.26 -4.48 -18.26
CA ALA A 53 4.83 -4.21 -18.09
C ALA A 53 3.98 -5.42 -18.50
N GLN A 54 4.28 -6.08 -19.61
CA GLN A 54 3.58 -7.29 -20.02
C GLN A 54 3.77 -8.42 -19.00
N GLN A 55 4.99 -8.61 -18.48
CA GLN A 55 5.26 -9.61 -17.45
C GLN A 55 4.45 -9.35 -16.17
N GLU A 56 4.28 -8.09 -15.76
CA GLU A 56 3.43 -7.73 -14.63
C GLU A 56 1.94 -7.98 -14.90
N VAL A 57 1.46 -7.66 -16.10
CA VAL A 57 0.08 -7.98 -16.52
C VAL A 57 -0.14 -9.50 -16.49
N ASP A 58 0.82 -10.29 -16.96
CA ASP A 58 0.75 -11.74 -16.93
C ASP A 58 0.80 -12.28 -15.49
N ARG A 59 1.62 -11.68 -14.62
CA ARG A 59 1.68 -12.01 -13.18
C ARG A 59 0.31 -11.82 -12.52
N PHE A 60 -0.32 -10.68 -12.75
CA PHE A 60 -1.64 -10.35 -12.20
C PHE A 60 -2.76 -11.22 -12.81
N SER A 61 -2.69 -11.51 -14.10
CA SER A 61 -3.65 -12.38 -14.78
C SER A 61 -3.60 -13.81 -14.25
N ASN A 62 -2.39 -14.33 -13.96
CA ASN A 62 -2.19 -15.68 -13.43
C ASN A 62 -2.47 -15.79 -11.92
N ASN A 63 -2.41 -14.66 -11.19
CA ASN A 63 -2.67 -14.61 -9.76
C ASN A 63 -3.92 -13.78 -9.43
N SER A 64 -4.98 -13.98 -10.23
CA SER A 64 -6.22 -13.21 -10.14
C SER A 64 -6.89 -13.28 -8.76
N ALA A 65 -6.68 -14.40 -8.04
CA ALA A 65 -7.21 -14.61 -6.70
C ALA A 65 -6.53 -13.76 -5.61
N SER A 66 -5.31 -13.24 -5.85
CA SER A 66 -4.59 -12.38 -4.91
C SER A 66 -4.61 -10.91 -5.35
N LEU A 67 -5.43 -10.56 -6.34
CA LEU A 67 -5.45 -9.19 -6.85
C LEU A 67 -5.94 -8.22 -5.79
N MET A 68 -5.30 -7.06 -5.79
CA MET A 68 -5.82 -5.90 -5.07
C MET A 68 -7.21 -5.53 -5.61
N SER A 69 -8.09 -5.12 -4.71
CA SER A 69 -9.41 -4.61 -5.05
C SER A 69 -9.33 -3.20 -5.61
N ALA A 70 -8.51 -2.35 -5.00
CA ALA A 70 -8.37 -0.96 -5.40
C ALA A 70 -7.02 -0.34 -5.00
N VAL A 71 -6.63 0.68 -5.75
CA VAL A 71 -5.56 1.63 -5.39
C VAL A 71 -6.21 2.99 -5.24
N VAL A 72 -6.29 3.50 -4.01
CA VAL A 72 -7.03 4.74 -3.71
C VAL A 72 -6.12 5.78 -3.05
N PRO A 73 -6.29 7.07 -3.38
CA PRO A 73 -5.67 8.15 -2.62
C PRO A 73 -6.35 8.29 -1.26
N ILE A 74 -5.56 8.50 -0.21
CA ILE A 74 -6.08 8.64 1.15
C ILE A 74 -5.52 9.88 1.86
N LEU A 75 -6.32 10.39 2.80
CA LEU A 75 -5.94 11.43 3.75
C LEU A 75 -6.00 10.87 5.17
N PRO A 76 -5.00 11.14 6.03
CA PRO A 76 -5.09 10.81 7.43
C PRO A 76 -6.17 11.67 8.10
N VAL A 77 -7.02 11.05 8.91
CA VAL A 77 -8.00 11.77 9.74
C VAL A 77 -7.49 11.78 11.18
N PRO A 78 -7.31 12.94 11.82
CA PRO A 78 -6.91 12.99 13.21
C PRO A 78 -8.00 12.38 14.08
N ALA A 79 -7.67 11.30 14.80
CA ALA A 79 -8.56 10.71 15.79
C ALA A 79 -8.42 11.50 17.10
N ASN A 80 -9.53 12.11 17.54
CA ASN A 80 -9.60 12.82 18.80
C ASN A 80 -9.73 11.80 19.96
N ASN A 81 -8.60 11.35 20.49
CA ASN A 81 -8.40 10.56 21.72
C ASN A 81 -8.68 9.03 21.75
N THR A 82 -7.72 8.37 22.42
CA THR A 82 -7.66 7.08 23.13
C THR A 82 -7.90 5.76 22.41
N TYR A 83 -8.76 5.65 21.39
CA TYR A 83 -9.10 4.33 20.81
C TYR A 83 -9.15 4.30 19.28
N GLY A 84 -7.99 4.50 18.63
CA GLY A 84 -7.83 4.20 17.20
C GLY A 84 -7.40 5.38 16.34
N TYR A 85 -7.33 5.11 15.04
CA TYR A 85 -7.01 6.06 13.97
C TYR A 85 -7.80 5.66 12.73
N ALA A 86 -8.02 6.61 11.82
CA ALA A 86 -8.83 6.42 10.62
C ALA A 86 -8.18 7.10 9.40
N PHE A 87 -8.31 6.47 8.23
CA PHE A 87 -8.00 7.08 6.95
C PHE A 87 -9.30 7.37 6.21
N ARG A 88 -9.32 8.45 5.44
CA ARG A 88 -10.45 8.79 4.58
C ARG A 88 -10.01 8.76 3.12
N VAL A 89 -10.86 8.26 2.24
CA VAL A 89 -10.62 8.34 0.79
C VAL A 89 -10.66 9.80 0.36
N ASP A 90 -9.65 10.24 -0.38
CA ASP A 90 -9.66 11.56 -1.00
C ASP A 90 -10.50 11.52 -2.28
N THR A 91 -11.76 11.98 -2.22
CA THR A 91 -12.65 11.98 -3.40
C THR A 91 -12.37 13.15 -4.34
N ASP A 92 -11.61 14.16 -3.90
CA ASP A 92 -11.30 15.36 -4.68
C ASP A 92 -9.97 15.19 -5.44
N ALA A 93 -9.23 14.11 -5.18
CA ALA A 93 -8.02 13.78 -5.92
C ALA A 93 -8.34 13.46 -7.40
N THR A 94 -7.73 14.22 -8.30
CA THR A 94 -7.78 13.97 -9.76
C THR A 94 -6.39 13.67 -10.32
N PRO A 95 -6.29 12.93 -11.44
CA PRO A 95 -4.99 12.64 -12.07
C PRO A 95 -4.19 13.88 -12.50
N ASP A 96 -4.88 15.00 -12.73
CA ASP A 96 -4.30 16.27 -13.20
C ASP A 96 -3.99 17.26 -12.04
N ASP A 97 -4.15 16.81 -10.80
CA ASP A 97 -3.80 17.60 -9.62
C ASP A 97 -2.27 17.69 -9.51
N LEU A 98 -1.71 18.83 -9.93
CA LEU A 98 -0.27 19.13 -9.88
C LEU A 98 0.08 20.09 -8.73
N SER A 99 -0.81 20.19 -7.74
CA SER A 99 -0.57 21.06 -6.59
C SER A 99 0.58 20.51 -5.74
N VAL A 100 1.30 21.40 -5.07
CA VAL A 100 2.32 20.97 -4.10
C VAL A 100 1.57 20.53 -2.85
N GLY A 101 1.31 19.23 -2.74
CA GLY A 101 0.78 18.64 -1.51
C GLY A 101 1.70 18.99 -0.35
N GLN A 102 1.19 19.70 0.65
CA GLN A 102 1.88 19.89 1.93
C GLN A 102 1.34 18.88 2.94
N PRO A 103 1.92 17.68 3.06
CA PRO A 103 1.76 16.95 4.29
C PRO A 103 2.61 17.70 5.31
N GLY A 104 1.97 18.37 6.28
CA GLY A 104 2.65 18.79 7.51
C GLY A 104 3.05 17.59 8.38
N LEU A 105 3.50 16.49 7.75
CA LEU A 105 3.71 15.19 8.37
C LEU A 105 5.22 14.97 8.62
N PRO A 106 5.59 14.53 9.83
CA PRO A 106 6.98 14.23 10.17
C PRO A 106 7.58 13.16 9.25
N GLY A 107 8.81 13.40 8.74
CA GLY A 107 9.60 12.39 8.03
C GLY A 107 9.33 12.24 6.53
N VAL A 108 8.52 13.13 5.94
CA VAL A 108 8.28 13.19 4.49
C VAL A 108 8.98 14.41 3.93
N ASP A 109 9.96 14.21 3.04
CA ASP A 109 10.62 15.31 2.33
C ASP A 109 9.65 15.91 1.30
N PRO A 110 9.29 17.20 1.41
CA PRO A 110 8.38 17.87 0.49
C PRO A 110 8.82 17.80 -0.97
N TYR A 111 10.12 17.64 -1.24
CA TYR A 111 10.66 17.52 -2.59
C TYR A 111 10.19 16.24 -3.30
N TYR A 112 9.99 15.14 -2.56
CA TYR A 112 9.45 13.89 -3.11
C TYR A 112 7.92 13.82 -3.04
N TYR A 113 7.28 14.86 -2.50
CA TYR A 113 5.82 14.98 -2.40
C TYR A 113 5.30 15.97 -3.46
N SER A 114 5.31 15.53 -4.71
CA SER A 114 4.45 16.12 -5.75
C SER A 114 3.16 15.31 -5.79
N ASP A 115 2.00 15.89 -6.14
CA ASP A 115 0.70 15.18 -6.07
C ASP A 115 0.61 13.91 -6.94
N VAL A 116 1.49 13.74 -7.93
CA VAL A 116 1.70 12.44 -8.63
C VAL A 116 2.03 11.31 -7.62
N ASN A 117 2.54 11.69 -6.46
CA ASN A 117 2.99 10.91 -5.30
C ASN A 117 2.13 11.15 -4.04
N LYS A 118 0.82 11.44 -4.18
CA LYS A 118 -0.15 11.35 -3.06
C LYS A 118 -0.05 9.96 -2.39
N ILE A 119 -0.30 9.88 -1.09
CA ILE A 119 -0.30 8.60 -0.37
C ILE A 119 -1.40 7.72 -0.98
N ARG A 120 -0.98 6.62 -1.61
CA ARG A 120 -1.87 5.61 -2.16
C ARG A 120 -1.98 4.45 -1.21
N ARG A 121 -3.20 4.02 -0.97
CA ARG A 121 -3.52 2.84 -0.21
C ARG A 121 -3.91 1.73 -1.17
N ILE A 122 -3.20 0.60 -1.07
CA ILE A 122 -3.59 -0.64 -1.73
C ILE A 122 -4.60 -1.33 -0.83
N ILE A 123 -5.79 -1.62 -1.35
CA ILE A 123 -6.88 -2.24 -0.60
C ILE A 123 -7.13 -3.63 -1.16
N GLY A 124 -7.29 -4.60 -0.27
CA GLY A 124 -7.81 -5.93 -0.60
C GLY A 124 -6.82 -6.85 -1.30
N GLU A 125 -5.51 -6.70 -1.07
CA GLU A 125 -4.58 -7.77 -1.42
C GLU A 125 -4.92 -9.03 -0.59
N PHE A 126 -5.32 -10.10 -1.28
CA PHE A 126 -5.72 -11.34 -0.63
C PHE A 126 -4.59 -12.37 -0.69
N VAL A 127 -4.32 -13.01 0.45
CA VAL A 127 -3.30 -14.07 0.52
C VAL A 127 -3.77 -15.20 1.40
N ARG A 128 -3.58 -16.43 0.94
CA ARG A 128 -3.61 -17.59 1.81
C ARG A 128 -2.29 -17.69 2.56
N ILE A 129 -2.33 -17.63 3.90
CA ILE A 129 -1.13 -17.73 4.75
C ILE A 129 -0.29 -18.94 4.30
N PRO A 130 0.98 -18.74 3.88
CA PRO A 130 1.81 -19.82 3.35
C PRO A 130 2.15 -20.89 4.39
N ILE A 131 2.70 -22.01 3.92
CA ILE A 131 3.20 -23.07 4.80
C ILE A 131 4.30 -22.48 5.69
N PRO A 132 4.25 -22.68 7.02
CA PRO A 132 5.27 -22.18 7.92
C PRO A 132 6.66 -22.76 7.62
N THR A 133 7.67 -21.90 7.51
CA THR A 133 9.07 -22.28 7.30
C THR A 133 9.95 -21.87 8.50
N PRO A 134 11.10 -22.55 8.70
CA PRO A 134 12.12 -22.06 9.61
C PRO A 134 12.68 -20.71 9.14
N ILE A 135 12.80 -19.76 10.05
CA ILE A 135 13.39 -18.43 9.84
C ILE A 135 14.39 -18.13 10.96
N ALA A 136 15.21 -17.10 10.80
CA ALA A 136 16.21 -16.72 11.82
C ALA A 136 15.58 -16.49 13.21
N ALA A 137 14.38 -15.91 13.26
CA ALA A 137 13.61 -15.65 14.47
C ALA A 137 12.72 -16.82 14.94
N GLY A 138 12.94 -18.04 14.42
CA GLY A 138 12.21 -19.25 14.83
C GLY A 138 11.41 -19.87 13.67
N LYS A 139 10.08 -19.88 13.77
CA LYS A 139 9.18 -20.44 12.76
C LYS A 139 8.12 -19.40 12.42
N GLY A 140 7.83 -19.22 11.13
CA GLY A 140 6.85 -18.25 10.66
C GLY A 140 6.41 -18.58 9.23
N SER A 141 5.23 -18.12 8.83
CA SER A 141 4.79 -18.19 7.43
C SER A 141 5.17 -16.90 6.72
N VAL A 142 6.12 -16.98 5.79
CA VAL A 142 6.66 -15.79 5.11
C VAL A 142 5.85 -15.48 3.86
N TYR A 143 5.47 -14.23 3.69
CA TYR A 143 4.79 -13.72 2.50
C TYR A 143 5.44 -12.43 2.02
N LEU A 144 5.52 -12.25 0.71
CA LEU A 144 5.98 -11.02 0.08
C LEU A 144 4.78 -10.30 -0.52
N LEU A 145 4.57 -9.05 -0.14
CA LEU A 145 3.49 -8.23 -0.69
C LEU A 145 3.60 -8.12 -2.21
N SER A 146 2.48 -8.32 -2.89
CA SER A 146 2.40 -8.27 -4.34
C SER A 146 2.58 -6.85 -4.89
N SER A 147 2.21 -5.85 -4.08
CA SER A 147 2.19 -4.42 -4.41
C SER A 147 3.27 -3.62 -3.67
N GLY A 148 4.38 -4.27 -3.31
CA GLY A 148 5.56 -3.61 -2.76
C GLY A 148 6.40 -2.89 -3.82
N PRO A 149 7.41 -2.10 -3.40
CA PRO A 149 7.84 -1.83 -2.03
C PRO A 149 6.88 -0.88 -1.28
N VAL A 150 6.84 -0.98 0.05
CA VAL A 150 5.93 -0.20 0.91
C VAL A 150 6.73 0.66 1.87
N TYR A 151 6.33 1.93 2.00
CA TYR A 151 6.89 2.80 3.04
C TYR A 151 6.03 2.65 4.30
N ASN A 152 6.56 1.94 5.30
CA ASN A 152 5.85 1.71 6.55
C ASN A 152 6.23 2.77 7.59
N VAL A 153 5.45 3.84 7.71
CA VAL A 153 5.72 4.94 8.64
C VAL A 153 4.77 4.86 9.82
N PRO A 154 5.25 5.05 11.08
CA PRO A 154 4.42 5.29 12.24
C PRO A 154 3.82 6.70 12.20
N TRP A 155 2.65 6.89 11.58
CA TRP A 155 2.09 8.23 11.25
C TRP A 155 1.78 9.13 12.46
N ASP A 156 1.60 8.54 13.64
CA ASP A 156 1.36 9.20 14.94
C ASP A 156 2.39 8.77 16.01
N GLY A 157 3.49 8.15 15.59
CA GLY A 157 4.47 7.53 16.48
C GLY A 157 4.11 6.11 16.96
N GLN A 158 2.93 5.57 16.62
CA GLN A 158 2.48 4.21 16.95
C GLN A 158 1.86 3.43 15.77
N THR A 159 1.45 4.11 14.70
CA THR A 159 0.54 3.58 13.68
C THR A 159 1.22 3.15 12.39
N GLU A 160 1.23 1.84 12.16
CA GLU A 160 1.75 1.24 10.93
C GLU A 160 0.95 1.62 9.68
N SER A 161 1.59 1.51 8.52
CA SER A 161 0.96 1.74 7.21
C SER A 161 0.42 0.45 6.57
N ILE A 162 0.81 -0.71 7.09
CA ILE A 162 0.37 -2.03 6.62
C ILE A 162 -0.63 -2.59 7.63
N PHE A 163 -1.85 -2.88 7.18
CA PHE A 163 -2.82 -3.62 7.99
C PHE A 163 -3.12 -4.95 7.34
N VAL A 164 -3.04 -5.99 8.16
CA VAL A 164 -3.47 -7.34 7.79
C VAL A 164 -4.72 -7.66 8.57
N HIS A 165 -5.74 -8.16 7.90
CA HIS A 165 -6.99 -8.57 8.52
C HIS A 165 -7.48 -9.88 7.91
N GLY A 166 -8.31 -10.60 8.68
CA GLY A 166 -8.99 -11.81 8.24
C GLY A 166 -10.21 -11.50 7.36
N ALA A 167 -11.05 -12.51 7.19
CA ALA A 167 -12.29 -12.38 6.46
C ALA A 167 -13.28 -11.44 7.18
N PRO A 168 -14.22 -10.82 6.43
CA PRO A 168 -15.30 -10.06 7.03
C PRO A 168 -16.14 -10.88 8.00
N MET A 169 -16.49 -10.24 9.12
CA MET A 169 -17.30 -10.80 10.18
C MET A 169 -18.81 -10.74 9.84
N PHE A 170 -19.59 -11.56 10.52
CA PHE A 170 -21.05 -11.55 10.43
C PHE A 170 -21.64 -10.35 11.16
N ARG A 171 -22.45 -9.58 10.44
CA ARG A 171 -23.23 -8.50 11.02
C ARG A 171 -24.44 -8.99 11.80
N SER A 172 -24.70 -8.33 12.91
CA SER A 172 -25.96 -8.33 13.64
C SER A 172 -26.39 -6.89 13.87
N ILE A 173 -27.62 -6.51 13.49
CA ILE A 173 -28.13 -5.16 13.73
C ILE A 173 -28.84 -5.17 15.09
N GLN A 174 -28.41 -4.30 16.00
CA GLN A 174 -28.93 -4.20 17.36
C GLN A 174 -28.98 -2.74 17.80
N ASP A 175 -29.70 -2.48 18.88
CA ASP A 175 -29.86 -1.15 19.49
C ASP A 175 -29.01 -1.09 20.75
N VAL A 176 -28.19 -0.05 20.89
CA VAL A 176 -27.37 0.19 22.09
C VAL A 176 -28.22 0.35 23.36
N ASN A 177 -29.46 0.81 23.20
CA ASN A 177 -30.40 1.06 24.28
C ASN A 177 -31.18 -0.20 24.68
N ASP A 178 -30.96 -1.35 24.03
CA ASP A 178 -31.54 -2.62 24.46
C ASP A 178 -30.92 -3.04 25.81
N PRO A 179 -31.72 -3.11 26.90
CA PRO A 179 -31.23 -3.46 28.23
C PRO A 179 -30.67 -4.88 28.34
N TYR A 180 -30.89 -5.73 27.34
CA TYR A 180 -30.39 -7.10 27.29
C TYR A 180 -29.22 -7.29 26.29
N GLY A 181 -28.92 -6.29 25.46
CA GLY A 181 -27.84 -6.33 24.46
C GLY A 181 -26.43 -6.03 25.03
N PRO A 182 -25.34 -6.28 24.28
CA PRO A 182 -25.31 -6.85 22.93
C PRO A 182 -25.42 -8.39 22.92
N HIS A 183 -26.27 -8.93 22.05
CA HIS A 183 -26.50 -10.36 21.89
C HIS A 183 -25.61 -10.94 20.79
N LEU A 184 -24.44 -11.46 21.17
CA LEU A 184 -23.50 -12.08 20.24
C LEU A 184 -23.28 -13.55 20.60
N PHE A 185 -23.42 -14.43 19.61
CA PHE A 185 -23.37 -15.88 19.85
C PHE A 185 -22.03 -16.50 19.47
N ARG A 186 -21.25 -15.83 18.61
CA ARG A 186 -20.01 -16.38 18.06
C ARG A 186 -18.92 -15.31 17.93
N PRO A 187 -17.63 -15.71 18.00
CA PRO A 187 -16.50 -14.81 17.83
C PRO A 187 -16.47 -14.07 16.49
N GLN A 188 -17.05 -14.66 15.45
CA GLN A 188 -17.11 -14.11 14.10
C GLN A 188 -18.26 -13.11 13.90
N GLN A 189 -19.03 -12.78 14.94
CA GLN A 189 -20.13 -11.82 14.87
C GLN A 189 -19.75 -10.48 15.50
N TYR A 190 -20.26 -9.40 14.91
CA TYR A 190 -20.30 -8.09 15.53
C TYR A 190 -21.75 -7.58 15.55
N ALA A 191 -22.07 -6.78 16.56
CA ALA A 191 -23.34 -6.06 16.63
C ALA A 191 -23.09 -4.60 16.29
N ILE A 192 -23.97 -3.99 15.52
CA ILE A 192 -23.87 -2.58 15.13
C ILE A 192 -25.18 -1.86 15.36
N ASP A 193 -25.06 -0.64 15.90
CA ASP A 193 -26.09 0.37 15.97
C ASP A 193 -25.71 1.51 15.02
N TYR A 194 -26.58 1.75 14.02
CA TYR A 194 -26.35 2.75 12.99
C TYR A 194 -26.67 4.18 13.45
N ASP A 195 -27.59 4.32 14.40
CA ASP A 195 -28.09 5.61 14.85
C ASP A 195 -27.10 6.24 15.85
N ASP A 196 -26.62 5.44 16.80
CA ASP A 196 -25.61 5.86 17.78
C ASP A 196 -24.15 5.64 17.29
N ALA A 197 -24.00 5.02 16.10
CA ALA A 197 -22.72 4.69 15.48
C ALA A 197 -21.77 3.96 16.44
N GLN A 198 -22.27 2.87 17.02
CA GLN A 198 -21.52 2.02 17.94
C GLN A 198 -21.49 0.58 17.45
N VAL A 199 -20.45 -0.14 17.86
CA VAL A 199 -20.23 -1.55 17.55
C VAL A 199 -19.86 -2.33 18.79
N ALA A 200 -20.35 -3.56 18.90
CA ALA A 200 -19.99 -4.49 19.95
C ALA A 200 -19.43 -5.79 19.36
N PHE A 201 -18.55 -6.45 20.11
CA PHE A 201 -17.86 -7.67 19.69
C PHE A 201 -18.04 -8.78 20.73
N PHE A 202 -18.05 -10.03 20.26
CA PHE A 202 -18.16 -11.19 21.14
C PHE A 202 -16.93 -11.29 22.06
N PRO A 203 -17.04 -11.40 23.39
CA PRO A 203 -15.89 -11.37 24.31
C PRO A 203 -14.92 -12.54 24.11
N GLN A 204 -13.62 -12.30 24.33
CA GLN A 204 -12.55 -13.31 24.25
C GLN A 204 -11.54 -13.12 25.40
N PRO A 205 -10.79 -14.16 25.82
CA PRO A 205 -9.88 -14.08 26.96
C PRO A 205 -8.55 -13.36 26.65
N TYR A 206 -8.40 -12.78 25.47
CA TYR A 206 -7.21 -12.06 25.02
C TYR A 206 -7.57 -10.76 24.32
N ASP A 207 -6.61 -9.84 24.23
CA ASP A 207 -6.77 -8.54 23.58
C ASP A 207 -6.93 -8.69 22.07
N ARG A 208 -7.71 -7.78 21.49
CA ARG A 208 -8.14 -7.90 20.11
C ARG A 208 -8.19 -6.56 19.39
N GLN A 209 -7.73 -6.54 18.14
CA GLN A 209 -7.97 -5.45 17.20
C GLN A 209 -8.93 -5.86 16.08
N PHE A 210 -9.74 -4.91 15.63
CA PHE A 210 -10.63 -5.04 14.49
C PHE A 210 -10.35 -3.91 13.51
N LEU A 211 -10.58 -4.19 12.23
CA LEU A 211 -10.43 -3.23 11.15
C LEU A 211 -11.82 -2.98 10.56
N ALA A 212 -12.26 -1.73 10.57
CA ALA A 212 -13.55 -1.33 10.06
C ALA A 212 -13.40 -0.35 8.89
N THR A 213 -14.11 -0.62 7.82
CA THR A 213 -14.32 0.30 6.70
C THR A 213 -15.82 0.57 6.61
N TYR A 214 -16.22 1.84 6.54
CA TYR A 214 -17.64 2.21 6.56
C TYR A 214 -17.84 3.61 5.98
N SER A 215 -19.09 3.95 5.67
CA SER A 215 -19.47 5.29 5.20
C SER A 215 -20.39 5.99 6.19
N TYR A 216 -20.33 7.32 6.23
CA TYR A 216 -21.18 8.17 7.06
C TYR A 216 -21.57 9.46 6.32
N TYR A 217 -22.63 10.14 6.79
CA TYR A 217 -23.03 11.43 6.25
C TYR A 217 -22.36 12.58 7.01
N ASP A 218 -21.66 13.47 6.30
CA ASP A 218 -21.05 14.66 6.89
C ASP A 218 -22.05 15.78 7.19
N ALA A 219 -21.55 16.96 7.58
CA ALA A 219 -22.39 18.10 7.98
C ALA A 219 -23.31 18.59 6.85
N ASN A 220 -22.91 18.34 5.62
CA ASN A 220 -23.56 18.78 4.41
C ASN A 220 -24.35 17.65 3.74
N ASN A 221 -24.54 16.53 4.45
CA ASN A 221 -25.23 15.35 3.96
C ASN A 221 -24.51 14.68 2.76
N ILE A 222 -23.20 14.86 2.67
CA ILE A 222 -22.35 14.19 1.67
C ILE A 222 -21.78 12.92 2.30
N VAL A 223 -21.76 11.84 1.52
CA VAL A 223 -21.22 10.56 1.96
C VAL A 223 -19.70 10.63 2.00
N GLN A 224 -19.14 10.36 3.17
CA GLN A 224 -17.71 10.21 3.40
C GLN A 224 -17.41 8.74 3.72
N THR A 225 -16.29 8.22 3.23
CA THR A 225 -15.88 6.84 3.51
C THR A 225 -14.62 6.81 4.34
N ILE A 226 -14.72 6.20 5.51
CA ILE A 226 -13.60 5.84 6.36
C ILE A 226 -13.12 4.46 5.95
N VAL A 227 -11.81 4.35 5.74
CA VAL A 227 -11.12 3.11 5.45
C VAL A 227 -10.20 2.81 6.61
N ASP A 228 -10.22 1.55 7.03
CA ASP A 228 -9.25 0.98 7.95
C ASP A 228 -9.20 1.66 9.33
N GLU A 229 -10.37 1.98 9.89
CA GLU A 229 -10.46 2.34 11.29
C GLU A 229 -10.08 1.15 12.17
N VAL A 230 -9.16 1.37 13.10
CA VAL A 230 -8.70 0.32 14.01
C VAL A 230 -9.40 0.46 15.35
N ILE A 231 -10.18 -0.56 15.70
CA ILE A 231 -10.90 -0.65 16.98
C ILE A 231 -10.17 -1.65 17.87
N THR A 232 -9.75 -1.22 19.06
CA THR A 232 -9.05 -2.08 20.03
C THR A 232 -9.98 -2.46 21.17
N ILE A 233 -10.12 -3.77 21.41
CA ILE A 233 -11.00 -4.38 22.39
C ILE A 233 -10.16 -5.17 23.40
N PRO A 234 -10.18 -4.78 24.69
CA PRO A 234 -9.49 -5.52 25.74
C PRO A 234 -10.05 -6.94 25.95
N ALA A 235 -9.23 -7.81 26.55
CA ALA A 235 -9.63 -9.13 27.00
C ALA A 235 -10.88 -9.06 27.90
N GLY A 236 -11.87 -9.91 27.61
CA GLY A 236 -13.11 -10.04 28.37
C GLY A 236 -14.08 -8.87 28.23
N PHE A 237 -13.78 -7.85 27.41
CA PHE A 237 -14.64 -6.69 27.27
C PHE A 237 -15.99 -7.08 26.64
N ILE A 238 -17.06 -6.63 27.29
CA ILE A 238 -18.45 -6.75 26.83
C ILE A 238 -19.04 -5.35 26.88
N GLY A 239 -19.47 -4.84 25.73
CA GLY A 239 -20.06 -3.53 25.63
C GLY A 239 -19.98 -2.97 24.22
N TRP A 240 -20.51 -1.77 24.07
CA TRP A 240 -20.50 -1.01 22.84
C TRP A 240 -19.32 -0.05 22.79
N VAL A 241 -18.74 0.10 21.60
CA VAL A 241 -17.60 0.96 21.32
C VAL A 241 -17.98 1.89 20.17
N PRO A 242 -17.81 3.20 20.30
CA PRO A 242 -18.13 4.13 19.22
C PRO A 242 -17.13 3.99 18.07
N PHE A 243 -17.60 4.24 16.84
CA PHE A 243 -16.70 4.60 15.76
C PHE A 243 -16.12 5.99 16.03
N THR A 244 -14.86 6.19 15.65
CA THR A 244 -14.09 7.40 15.89
C THR A 244 -13.97 8.25 14.62
N GLY A 245 -13.79 7.63 13.46
CA GLY A 245 -13.60 8.33 12.17
C GLY A 245 -14.84 9.07 11.66
N ASN A 246 -16.02 8.77 12.21
CA ASN A 246 -17.30 9.41 11.86
C ASN A 246 -17.55 10.70 12.64
N ASN A 247 -16.71 11.05 13.63
CA ASN A 247 -16.93 12.19 14.53
C ASN A 247 -18.32 12.17 15.20
N GLY A 248 -18.81 10.99 15.61
CA GLY A 248 -20.11 10.82 16.27
C GLY A 248 -21.32 11.04 15.36
N ARG A 249 -21.15 10.92 14.03
CA ARG A 249 -22.23 11.05 13.04
C ARG A 249 -22.86 9.69 12.71
N PRO A 250 -24.16 9.64 12.38
CA PRO A 250 -24.81 8.41 11.96
C PRO A 250 -24.13 7.77 10.75
N LEU A 251 -24.10 6.45 10.76
CA LEU A 251 -23.48 5.66 9.71
C LEU A 251 -24.48 5.42 8.57
N VAL A 252 -23.97 5.24 7.35
CA VAL A 252 -24.79 4.77 6.22
C VAL A 252 -25.12 3.29 6.45
N PRO A 253 -26.40 2.91 6.58
CA PRO A 253 -26.77 1.53 6.87
C PRO A 253 -26.25 0.54 5.83
N GLY A 254 -25.60 -0.52 6.30
CA GLY A 254 -25.06 -1.59 5.47
C GLY A 254 -23.77 -1.27 4.71
N SER A 255 -23.20 -0.07 4.89
CA SER A 255 -21.94 0.33 4.24
C SER A 255 -20.69 -0.26 4.89
N GLU A 256 -20.82 -0.75 6.11
CA GLU A 256 -19.68 -1.18 6.90
C GLU A 256 -19.23 -2.60 6.58
N THR A 257 -17.93 -2.81 6.67
CA THR A 257 -17.28 -4.11 6.64
C THR A 257 -16.27 -4.12 7.79
N ILE A 258 -16.44 -5.09 8.69
CA ILE A 258 -15.57 -5.24 9.85
C ILE A 258 -14.89 -6.60 9.78
N SER A 259 -13.58 -6.61 9.99
CA SER A 259 -12.74 -7.81 9.94
C SER A 259 -11.86 -7.88 11.17
N ARG A 260 -11.49 -9.10 11.56
CA ARG A 260 -10.50 -9.33 12.62
C ARG A 260 -9.13 -8.84 12.14
N LYS A 261 -8.54 -7.83 12.80
CA LYS A 261 -7.20 -7.32 12.48
C LYS A 261 -6.14 -8.21 13.12
N PHE A 262 -5.06 -8.49 12.39
CA PHE A 262 -3.88 -9.13 12.95
C PHE A 262 -3.11 -8.12 13.82
N ILE A 263 -2.61 -8.60 14.95
CA ILE A 263 -1.79 -7.83 15.86
C ILE A 263 -0.32 -8.01 15.45
N ARG A 264 0.43 -6.92 15.36
CA ARG A 264 1.86 -7.03 15.10
C ARG A 264 2.60 -7.51 16.35
N VAL A 265 3.50 -8.47 16.18
CA VAL A 265 4.42 -8.95 17.21
C VAL A 265 5.84 -8.84 16.65
N THR A 266 6.74 -8.19 17.38
CA THR A 266 8.15 -8.13 17.02
C THR A 266 8.94 -9.22 17.74
N PRO A 267 10.10 -9.66 17.21
CA PRO A 267 10.97 -10.58 17.92
C PRO A 267 11.42 -10.01 19.25
N ASP A 268 11.51 -10.84 20.28
CA ASP A 268 12.04 -10.45 21.59
C ASP A 268 13.50 -9.96 21.41
N PRO A 269 13.85 -8.77 21.92
CA PRO A 269 15.16 -8.17 21.69
C PRO A 269 16.32 -8.94 22.35
N ASN A 270 16.05 -9.75 23.38
CA ASN A 270 17.05 -10.55 24.08
C ASN A 270 17.28 -11.91 23.42
N THR A 271 16.23 -12.52 22.86
CA THR A 271 16.32 -13.86 22.25
C THR A 271 16.36 -13.84 20.73
N GLY A 272 15.98 -12.74 20.10
CA GLY A 272 15.81 -12.60 18.66
C GLY A 272 14.69 -13.47 18.08
N ARG A 273 13.80 -14.02 18.92
CA ARG A 273 12.74 -14.96 18.50
C ARG A 273 11.35 -14.37 18.69
N TYR A 274 10.43 -14.78 17.82
CA TYR A 274 9.02 -14.44 17.99
C TYR A 274 8.40 -15.20 19.17
N ALA A 275 7.69 -14.46 20.03
CA ALA A 275 6.82 -15.00 21.06
C ALA A 275 5.38 -15.03 20.55
N TRP A 276 5.12 -15.85 19.54
CA TRP A 276 3.76 -16.04 19.01
C TRP A 276 2.82 -16.54 20.11
N SER A 277 1.60 -15.99 20.13
CA SER A 277 0.54 -16.50 21.00
C SER A 277 0.18 -17.92 20.57
N PRO A 278 0.06 -18.86 21.52
CA PRO A 278 -0.46 -20.20 21.23
C PRO A 278 -1.98 -20.19 20.97
N ASP A 279 -2.69 -19.13 21.37
CA ASP A 279 -4.15 -19.07 21.36
C ASP A 279 -4.70 -18.07 20.33
N ASP A 280 -3.90 -17.11 19.86
CA ASP A 280 -4.31 -16.11 18.86
C ASP A 280 -3.59 -16.31 17.51
N PRO A 281 -4.28 -16.82 16.47
CA PRO A 281 -3.70 -16.99 15.14
C PRO A 281 -3.55 -15.66 14.38
N TYR A 282 -4.17 -14.57 14.85
CA TYR A 282 -4.16 -13.26 14.20
C TYR A 282 -2.94 -12.44 14.62
N GLN A 283 -1.74 -12.95 14.34
CA GLN A 283 -0.50 -12.25 14.61
C GLN A 283 0.44 -12.25 13.40
N TYR A 284 1.14 -11.13 13.19
CA TYR A 284 2.10 -10.95 12.11
C TYR A 284 3.29 -10.07 12.51
N ASP A 285 4.29 -9.98 11.66
CA ASP A 285 5.35 -8.98 11.72
C ASP A 285 5.70 -8.49 10.31
N VAL A 286 6.30 -7.31 10.24
CA VAL A 286 6.93 -6.76 9.03
C VAL A 286 8.44 -6.97 9.17
N LEU A 287 8.97 -7.98 8.48
CA LEU A 287 10.37 -8.39 8.60
C LEU A 287 11.33 -7.38 7.97
N SER A 288 10.91 -6.77 6.86
CA SER A 288 11.71 -5.73 6.19
C SER A 288 11.46 -4.38 6.84
N ALA A 289 12.45 -3.84 7.55
CA ALA A 289 12.43 -2.46 7.99
C ALA A 289 12.63 -1.50 6.81
N ASN A 290 12.15 -0.26 6.94
CA ASN A 290 12.53 0.81 6.01
C ASN A 290 14.04 1.04 6.11
N ASP A 291 14.70 1.31 4.98
CA ASP A 291 16.12 1.68 4.96
C ASP A 291 16.22 3.21 4.98
N GLY A 292 16.20 3.80 6.17
CA GLY A 292 16.16 5.26 6.34
C GLY A 292 14.92 5.87 5.66
N THR A 293 15.14 6.60 4.56
CA THR A 293 14.09 7.23 3.75
C THR A 293 13.53 6.33 2.65
N PHE A 294 14.03 5.10 2.50
CA PHE A 294 13.62 4.18 1.43
C PHE A 294 12.53 3.21 1.90
N ALA A 295 11.61 2.91 0.99
CA ALA A 295 10.57 1.91 1.18
C ALA A 295 11.16 0.52 1.45
N ASN A 296 10.49 -0.23 2.33
CA ASN A 296 10.84 -1.61 2.58
C ASN A 296 10.26 -2.52 1.48
N VAL A 297 10.82 -3.71 1.35
CA VAL A 297 10.43 -4.68 0.30
C VAL A 297 9.01 -5.23 0.51
N GLY A 298 8.44 -5.11 1.71
CA GLY A 298 7.10 -5.58 2.03
C GLY A 298 7.06 -7.06 2.40
N VAL A 299 8.02 -7.53 3.20
CA VAL A 299 8.04 -8.93 3.67
C VAL A 299 7.29 -9.06 4.99
N LEU A 300 6.24 -9.88 4.98
CA LEU A 300 5.43 -10.21 6.14
C LEU A 300 5.76 -11.60 6.67
N VAL A 301 5.65 -11.77 7.98
CA VAL A 301 5.77 -13.06 8.66
C VAL A 301 4.53 -13.25 9.51
N PHE A 302 3.79 -14.33 9.31
CA PHE A 302 2.59 -14.66 10.09
C PHE A 302 2.88 -15.71 11.15
N ASN A 303 2.07 -15.69 12.21
CA ASN A 303 2.00 -16.78 13.18
C ASN A 303 1.71 -18.10 12.45
N PRO A 304 2.55 -19.15 12.63
CA PRO A 304 2.35 -20.46 12.02
C PRO A 304 0.97 -21.09 12.25
N LEU A 305 0.30 -20.76 13.36
CA LEU A 305 -1.05 -21.25 13.65
C LEU A 305 -2.07 -20.78 12.62
N GLY A 306 -1.88 -19.59 12.04
CA GLY A 306 -2.79 -19.01 11.05
C GLY A 306 -2.90 -19.84 9.77
N HIS A 307 -1.88 -20.61 9.39
CA HIS A 307 -1.92 -21.44 8.17
C HIS A 307 -3.01 -22.52 8.19
N ASN A 308 -3.21 -23.14 9.36
CA ASN A 308 -4.18 -24.22 9.56
C ASN A 308 -5.48 -23.72 10.21
N PHE A 309 -5.56 -22.42 10.50
CA PHE A 309 -6.72 -21.83 11.13
C PHE A 309 -7.82 -21.64 10.11
N ASN A 310 -8.99 -22.22 10.38
CA ASN A 310 -10.18 -22.02 9.56
C ASN A 310 -11.17 -21.17 10.33
N GLU A 311 -11.47 -20.00 9.79
CA GLU A 311 -12.54 -19.14 10.29
C GLU A 311 -13.81 -19.44 9.49
N SER A 312 -14.85 -19.99 10.13
CA SER A 312 -16.14 -20.16 9.44
C SER A 312 -16.82 -18.80 9.27
N THR A 313 -16.71 -18.20 8.09
CA THR A 313 -17.36 -16.93 7.69
C THR A 313 -18.31 -17.17 6.50
N PRO A 314 -19.22 -16.23 6.12
CA PRO A 314 -20.23 -16.49 5.09
C PRO A 314 -19.66 -16.66 3.68
N GLY A 315 -18.37 -16.43 3.46
CA GLY A 315 -17.68 -16.58 2.18
C GLY A 315 -16.86 -17.86 2.01
N GLY A 316 -16.64 -18.62 3.10
CA GLY A 316 -15.69 -19.74 3.14
C GLY A 316 -14.27 -19.31 3.47
#